data_AF-A0A920TFQ3-F1
#
_entry.id   AF-A0A920TFQ3-F1
#
_cell.length_a   1.000
_cell.length_b   1.000
_cell.length_c   1.000
_cell.angle_alpha   90.00
_cell.angle_beta   90.00
_cell.angle_gamma   90.00
#
_symmetry.space_group_name_H-M   'P 1'
#
loop_
_entity.id
_entity.type
_entity.pdbx_description
1 polymer ?
#
loop_
_entity_poly.entity_id
_entity_poly.type
_entity_poly.pdbx_seq_one_letter_code
_entity_poly.pdbx_strand_id
1 'polypeptide(L)' 'MPIFKPIPENEAKGKVKEIYDEIKSTRQITEVPNFWKNLANNPETLERTWTSLKQVMKKGALDPGS' A
#
# COMPACT_ATOMS: atom_id res chain seq x y z
N MET A 1 -5.68 21.48 -11.71
CA MET A 1 -5.13 20.16 -11.34
C MET A 1 -5.97 19.63 -10.19
N PRO A 2 -6.74 18.53 -10.34
CA PRO A 2 -7.56 18.04 -9.25
C PRO A 2 -6.65 17.58 -8.11
N ILE A 3 -6.73 18.27 -6.97
CA ILE A 3 -6.05 17.86 -5.75
C ILE A 3 -6.84 16.66 -5.21
N PHE A 4 -6.42 15.45 -5.57
CA PHE A 4 -7.00 14.25 -4.95
C PHE A 4 -6.69 14.29 -3.47
N LYS A 5 -7.74 14.31 -2.64
CA LYS A 5 -7.59 14.29 -1.19
C LYS A 5 -7.20 12.86 -0.77
N PRO A 6 -6.13 12.68 0.01
CA PRO A 6 -5.79 11.37 0.54
C PRO A 6 -6.89 10.87 1.49
N ILE A 7 -7.17 9.56 1.45
CA ILE A 7 -8.09 8.93 2.40
C ILE A 7 -7.29 8.55 3.66
N PRO A 8 -7.58 9.13 4.83
CA PRO A 8 -6.90 8.77 6.06
C PRO A 8 -7.33 7.37 6.55
N GLU A 9 -6.50 6.71 7.35
CA GLU A 9 -6.77 5.36 7.87
C GLU A 9 -8.07 5.27 8.68
N ASN A 10 -8.46 6.36 9.36
CA ASN A 10 -9.72 6.42 10.11
C ASN A 10 -10.95 6.36 9.17
N GLU A 11 -10.86 6.93 7.98
CA GLU A 11 -11.95 6.91 7.00
C GLU A 11 -11.89 5.70 6.06
N ALA A 12 -10.75 5.00 6.00
CA ALA A 12 -10.60 3.80 5.21
C ALA A 12 -11.59 2.71 5.65
N LYS A 13 -12.34 2.16 4.69
CA LYS A 13 -13.32 1.10 4.90
C LYS A 13 -13.20 0.01 3.83
N GLY A 14 -13.64 -1.19 4.17
CA GLY A 14 -13.53 -2.37 3.31
C GLY A 14 -12.10 -2.61 2.85
N LYS A 15 -11.94 -2.81 1.54
CA LYS A 15 -10.67 -3.19 0.90
C LYS A 15 -9.50 -2.24 1.17
N VAL A 16 -9.76 -0.93 1.25
CA VAL A 16 -8.70 0.05 1.56
C VAL A 16 -8.12 -0.19 2.95
N LYS A 17 -8.98 -0.45 3.94
CA LYS A 17 -8.57 -0.69 5.33
C LYS A 17 -7.77 -1.97 5.45
N GLU A 18 -8.19 -3.03 4.76
CA GLU A 18 -7.47 -4.31 4.74
C GLU A 18 -6.06 -4.15 4.17
N ILE A 19 -5.92 -3.44 3.04
CA ILE A 19 -4.61 -3.18 2.43
C ILE A 19 -3.74 -2.31 3.35
N TYR A 20 -4.31 -1.32 4.02
CA TYR A 20 -3.59 -0.48 4.98
C TYR A 20 -3.03 -1.27 6.16
N ASP A 21 -3.83 -2.15 6.74
CA ASP A 21 -3.39 -3.02 7.82
C ASP A 21 -2.29 -3.98 7.36
N GLU A 22 -2.43 -4.54 6.15
CA GLU A 22 -1.42 -5.41 5.55
C GLU A 22 -0.10 -4.66 5.28
N ILE A 23 -0.16 -3.41 4.80
CA ILE A 23 1.01 -2.54 4.60
C ILE A 23 1.73 -2.31 5.92
N LYS A 24 1.00 -1.97 6.98
CA LYS A 24 1.57 -1.74 8.31
C LYS A 24 2.24 -2.99 8.86
N SER A 25 1.56 -4.12 8.78
CA SER A 25 2.10 -5.41 9.24
C SER A 25 3.32 -5.85 8.44
N THR A 26 3.28 -5.71 7.11
CA THR A 26 4.36 -6.18 6.22
C THR A 26 5.59 -5.27 6.28
N ARG A 27 5.41 -3.96 6.36
CA ARG A 27 6.51 -2.99 6.45
C ARG A 27 6.92 -2.67 7.89
N GLN A 28 6.21 -3.23 8.89
CA GLN A 28 6.40 -2.95 10.31
C GLN A 28 6.39 -1.46 10.64
N ILE A 29 5.42 -0.73 10.07
CA ILE A 29 5.23 0.70 10.29
C ILE A 29 3.97 0.95 11.10
N THR A 30 3.99 1.99 11.94
CA THR A 30 2.88 2.38 12.80
C THR A 30 1.76 3.10 12.05
N GLU A 31 2.11 3.81 10.97
CA GLU A 31 1.17 4.61 10.18
C GLU A 31 1.36 4.39 8.69
N VAL A 32 0.27 4.52 7.93
CA VAL A 32 0.29 4.37 6.48
C VAL A 32 0.82 5.65 5.82
N PRO A 33 1.84 5.56 4.94
CA PRO A 33 2.39 6.70 4.20
C PRO A 33 1.36 7.43 3.34
N ASN A 34 1.53 8.75 3.18
CA ASN A 34 0.65 9.58 2.34
C ASN A 34 0.53 9.08 0.88
N PHE A 35 1.56 8.39 0.37
CA PHE A 35 1.52 7.75 -0.95
C PHE A 35 0.36 6.76 -1.08
N TRP A 36 0.22 5.85 -0.10
CA TRP A 36 -0.88 4.88 -0.06
C TRP A 36 -2.22 5.55 0.29
N LYS A 37 -2.19 6.64 1.06
CA LYS A 37 -3.37 7.50 1.32
C LYS A 37 -3.94 8.13 0.07
N ASN A 38 -3.09 8.54 -0.87
CA ASN A 38 -3.54 9.03 -2.17
C ASN A 38 -4.14 7.92 -3.04
N LEU A 39 -3.46 6.76 -3.11
CA LEU A 39 -3.92 5.63 -3.93
C LEU A 39 -5.26 5.03 -3.46
N ALA A 40 -5.63 5.21 -2.20
CA ALA A 40 -6.89 4.70 -1.65
C ALA A 40 -8.16 5.25 -2.29
N ASN A 41 -8.08 6.39 -3.00
CA ASN A 41 -9.20 6.84 -3.83
C ASN A 41 -9.57 5.80 -4.90
N ASN A 42 -8.62 4.96 -5.32
CA ASN A 42 -8.79 3.87 -6.27
C ASN A 42 -8.34 2.54 -5.64
N PRO A 43 -9.21 1.81 -4.92
CA PRO A 43 -8.83 0.61 -4.18
C PRO A 43 -8.22 -0.50 -5.06
N GLU A 44 -8.67 -0.61 -6.30
CA GLU A 44 -8.11 -1.50 -7.32
C GLU A 44 -6.65 -1.16 -7.68
N THR A 45 -6.32 0.13 -7.83
CA THR A 45 -4.96 0.58 -8.09
C THR A 45 -4.08 0.36 -6.86
N LEU A 46 -4.60 0.71 -5.68
CA LEU A 46 -3.94 0.51 -4.39
C LEU A 46 -3.51 -0.96 -4.21
N GLU A 47 -4.43 -1.91 -4.41
CA GLU A 47 -4.15 -3.34 -4.32
C GLU A 47 -3.10 -3.79 -5.33
N ARG A 48 -3.23 -3.36 -6.58
CA ARG A 48 -2.31 -3.78 -7.64
C ARG A 48 -0.89 -3.30 -7.39
N THR A 49 -0.74 -2.05 -6.94
CA THR A 49 0.56 -1.46 -6.57
C THR A 49 1.15 -2.20 -5.37
N TRP A 50 0.34 -2.43 -4.33
CA TRP A 50 0.79 -3.16 -3.14
C TRP A 50 1.21 -4.60 -3.46
N THR A 51 0.43 -5.31 -4.27
CA THR A 51 0.74 -6.67 -4.71
C THR A 51 2.03 -6.72 -5.50
N SER A 52 2.24 -5.80 -6.46
CA SER A 52 3.49 -5.72 -7.22
C SER A 52 4.69 -5.46 -6.30
N LEU A 53 4.51 -4.57 -5.32
CA LEU A 53 5.55 -4.26 -4.36
C LEU A 53 5.88 -5.47 -3.46
N LYS A 54 4.87 -6.24 -3.01
CA LYS A 54 5.08 -7.52 -2.31
C LYS A 54 5.88 -8.52 -3.15
N GLN A 55 5.60 -8.62 -4.46
CA GLN A 55 6.36 -9.47 -5.37
C GLN A 55 7.84 -9.05 -5.46
N VAL A 56 8.11 -7.74 -5.54
CA VAL A 56 9.47 -7.20 -5.56
C VAL A 56 10.19 -7.44 -4.23
N MET A 57 9.54 -7.22 -3.08
CA MET A 57 10.13 -7.50 -1.76
C MET A 57 10.43 -8.99 -1.59
N LYS A 58 9.54 -9.87 -2.05
CA LYS A 58 9.76 -11.32 -2.03
C LYS A 58 10.90 -11.75 -2.96
N LYS A 59 11.01 -11.14 -4.15
CA LYS A 59 12.07 -11.43 -5.12
C LYS A 59 13.41 -10.81 -4.71
N GLY A 60 13.43 -9.67 -4.03
CA GLY A 60 14.65 -9.05 -3.51
C GLY A 60 15.32 -9.84 -2.39
N ALA A 61 14.61 -10.79 -1.76
CA ALA A 61 15.19 -11.75 -0.84
C ALA A 61 15.91 -12.92 -1.55
N LEU A 62 15.77 -13.05 -2.88
CA LEU A 62 16.41 -14.08 -3.69
C LEU A 62 17.44 -13.43 -4.62
N ASP A 63 18.63 -13.28 -4.04
CA ASP A 63 19.94 -13.46 -4.66
C ASP A 63 20.44 -12.40 -5.69
N PRO A 64 21.42 -11.56 -5.30
CA PRO A 64 22.31 -10.91 -6.25
C PRO A 64 23.45 -11.86 -6.65
N GLY A 65 23.23 -12.84 -7.53
CA GLY A 65 24.36 -13.62 -8.05
C GLY A 65 24.06 -14.95 -8.75
N SER A 66 23.78 -14.90 -10.04
CA SER A 66 24.36 -15.87 -11.00
C SER A 66 24.57 -15.22 -12.34
#